data_AF-A0A7D5R237-F1
#
_entry.id   AF-A0A7D5R237-F1
#
_cell.length_a   1.000
_cell.length_b   1.000
_cell.length_c   1.000
_cell.angle_alpha   90.00
_cell.angle_beta   90.00
_cell.angle_gamma   90.00
#
_symmetry.space_group_name_H-M   'P 1'
#
loop_
_entity.id
_entity.type
_entity.pdbx_description
1 polymer ?
#
loop_
_entity_poly.entity_id
_entity_poly.type
_entity_poly.pdbx_seq_one_letter_code
_entity_poly.pdbx_strand_id
1 'polypeptide(L)'
;MRYTLTQKTINEIDCIIHRGSCVFKDSSTEKILKYVFKGPVTSFPNNFDLRPLKLLIKRGLITVDGSTCALTDYGRYVVVAGKFGIPFLSLCALSEIYVMQSNFPNPKNGSYPIPRFLEKLDAVYSQARLRMASTVQLRKRGYVCRKSSKKVYIPHSAYLRIKQHDLILRELQKWFVETCEKIDELVNCDPNIMANIEKNII
;
A
#
# COMPACT_ATOMS: atom_id res chain seq x y z
N MET A 1 -17.44 -4.01 -24.45
CA MET A 1 -16.13 -3.39 -24.74
C MET A 1 -15.04 -4.39 -24.38
N ARG A 2 -14.01 -4.58 -25.21
CA ARG A 2 -12.81 -5.30 -24.76
C ARG A 2 -11.99 -4.34 -23.89
N TYR A 3 -11.82 -4.67 -22.61
CA TYR A 3 -10.93 -3.91 -21.73
C TYR A 3 -9.49 -4.10 -22.21
N THR A 4 -8.86 -3.05 -22.71
CA THR A 4 -7.43 -3.08 -23.04
C THR A 4 -6.65 -2.79 -21.77
N LEU A 5 -6.14 -3.83 -21.13
CA LEU A 5 -5.27 -3.71 -19.96
C LEU A 5 -3.96 -3.02 -20.35
N THR A 6 -3.73 -1.81 -19.84
CA THR A 6 -2.43 -1.16 -19.97
C THR A 6 -1.40 -1.85 -19.08
N GLN A 7 -0.12 -1.83 -19.46
CA GLN A 7 0.96 -2.36 -18.61
C GLN A 7 0.98 -1.68 -17.23
N LYS A 8 0.60 -0.40 -17.17
CA LYS A 8 0.45 0.34 -15.90
C LYS A 8 -0.62 -0.30 -15.02
N THR A 9 -1.81 -0.57 -15.56
CA THR A 9 -2.91 -1.21 -14.83
C THR A 9 -2.50 -2.59 -14.33
N ILE A 10 -1.84 -3.40 -15.16
CA ILE A 10 -1.33 -4.73 -14.77
C ILE A 10 -0.34 -4.60 -13.59
N ASN A 11 0.59 -3.65 -13.66
CA ASN A 11 1.57 -3.42 -12.59
C ASN A 11 0.92 -2.93 -11.29
N GLU A 12 -0.09 -2.05 -11.36
CA GLU A 12 -0.83 -1.57 -10.19
C GLU A 12 -1.56 -2.72 -9.49
N ILE A 13 -2.21 -3.58 -10.27
CA ILE A 13 -2.91 -4.77 -9.80
C ILE A 13 -1.90 -5.76 -9.18
N ASP A 14 -0.78 -6.05 -9.85
CA ASP A 14 0.29 -6.91 -9.32
C ASP A 14 0.81 -6.42 -7.95
N CYS A 15 0.98 -5.11 -7.80
CA CYS A 15 1.41 -4.51 -6.53
C CYS A 15 0.43 -4.81 -5.39
N ILE A 16 -0.89 -4.75 -5.66
CA ILE A 16 -1.93 -5.07 -4.69
C ILE A 16 -1.99 -6.56 -4.40
N ILE A 17 -1.97 -7.43 -5.41
CA ILE A 17 -2.19 -8.89 -5.27
C ILE A 17 -0.95 -9.60 -4.70
N HIS A 18 0.24 -9.34 -5.26
CA HIS A 18 1.40 -10.18 -5.03
C HIS A 18 2.44 -9.54 -4.11
N ARG A 19 2.46 -8.21 -4.00
CA ARG A 19 3.49 -7.48 -3.25
C ARG A 19 2.99 -6.85 -1.94
N GLY A 20 1.74 -7.14 -1.55
CA GLY A 20 1.09 -6.61 -0.35
C GLY A 20 1.73 -6.98 1.00
N SER A 21 2.61 -7.97 1.02
CA SER A 21 3.30 -8.47 2.22
C SER A 21 4.66 -7.82 2.49
N CYS A 22 5.14 -6.91 1.63
CA CYS A 22 6.48 -6.35 1.74
C CYS A 22 6.65 -5.53 3.03
N VAL A 23 7.35 -6.12 4.00
CA VAL A 23 8.02 -5.41 5.08
C VAL A 23 9.49 -5.72 4.92
N PHE A 24 10.29 -4.73 4.50
CA PHE A 24 11.72 -4.93 4.37
C PHE A 24 12.32 -5.10 5.76
N LYS A 25 12.91 -6.28 6.00
CA LYS A 25 13.68 -6.58 7.21
C LYS A 25 15.19 -6.44 6.98
N ASP A 26 15.61 -6.37 5.71
CA ASP A 26 17.00 -6.22 5.34
C ASP A 26 17.44 -4.75 5.47
N SER A 27 18.52 -4.54 6.23
CA SER A 27 19.01 -3.20 6.55
C SER A 27 19.56 -2.45 5.33
N SER A 28 20.14 -3.15 4.36
CA SER A 28 20.70 -2.54 3.15
C SER A 28 19.59 -2.04 2.22
N THR A 29 18.56 -2.86 2.01
CA THR A 29 17.34 -2.48 1.29
C THR A 29 16.67 -1.27 1.90
N GLU A 30 16.50 -1.26 3.23
CA GLU A 30 15.88 -0.15 3.94
C GLU A 30 16.69 1.15 3.79
N LYS A 31 18.03 1.07 3.86
CA LYS A 31 18.92 2.21 3.65
C LYS A 31 18.78 2.79 2.24
N ILE A 32 18.81 1.96 1.21
CA ILE A 32 18.63 2.39 -0.19
C ILE A 32 17.29 3.11 -0.34
N LEU A 33 16.19 2.46 0.07
CA LEU A 33 14.85 3.03 -0.11
C LEU A 33 14.68 4.33 0.68
N LYS A 34 15.17 4.41 1.92
CA LYS A 34 15.14 5.66 2.72
C LYS A 34 15.98 6.77 2.11
N TYR A 35 17.08 6.43 1.44
CA TYR A 35 17.93 7.41 0.77
C TYR A 35 17.23 8.00 -0.46
N VAL A 36 16.72 7.14 -1.34
CA VAL A 36 15.95 7.56 -2.54
C VAL A 36 14.61 8.22 -2.17
N PHE A 37 14.03 7.92 -0.99
CA PHE A 37 12.83 8.58 -0.50
C PHE A 37 13.00 10.09 -0.26
N LYS A 38 14.24 10.58 -0.11
CA LYS A 38 14.53 12.02 0.03
C LYS A 38 14.45 12.77 -1.30
N GLY A 39 14.51 12.06 -2.42
CA GLY A 39 14.48 12.61 -3.77
C GLY A 39 15.22 11.71 -4.77
N PRO A 40 15.09 11.98 -6.08
CA PRO A 40 15.88 11.29 -7.11
C PRO A 40 17.39 11.40 -6.84
N VAL A 41 18.13 10.34 -7.10
CA VAL A 41 19.58 10.25 -6.83
C VAL A 41 20.34 9.84 -8.09
N THR A 42 21.48 10.47 -8.34
CA THR A 42 22.38 10.13 -9.46
C THR A 42 23.58 9.29 -9.03
N SER A 43 23.84 9.22 -7.73
CA SER A 43 24.90 8.39 -7.14
C SER A 43 24.53 7.96 -5.72
N PHE A 44 25.08 6.82 -5.30
CA PHE A 44 24.97 6.34 -3.93
C PHE A 44 26.31 6.54 -3.20
N PRO A 45 26.29 6.82 -1.89
CA PRO A 45 27.51 6.86 -1.10
C PRO A 45 28.26 5.52 -1.12
N ASN A 46 29.60 5.57 -1.11
CA ASN A 46 30.47 4.38 -1.23
C ASN A 46 30.26 3.31 -0.14
N ASN A 47 29.63 3.67 0.98
CA ASN A 47 29.32 2.75 2.07
C ASN A 47 27.96 2.03 1.93
N PHE A 48 27.24 2.21 0.81
CA PHE A 48 26.00 1.50 0.52
C PHE A 48 26.30 0.13 -0.10
N ASP A 49 25.71 -0.93 0.45
CA ASP A 49 25.62 -2.21 -0.23
C ASP A 49 24.53 -2.14 -1.31
N LEU A 50 24.93 -2.06 -2.58
CA LEU A 50 24.03 -1.91 -3.72
C LEU A 50 23.55 -3.23 -4.33
N ARG A 51 23.96 -4.39 -3.81
CA ARG A 51 23.47 -5.69 -4.29
C ARG A 51 21.93 -5.79 -4.31
N PRO A 52 21.18 -5.22 -3.33
CA PRO A 52 19.72 -5.23 -3.36
C PRO A 52 19.10 -4.34 -4.45
N LEU A 53 19.83 -3.38 -5.03
CA LEU A 53 19.26 -2.39 -5.96
C LEU A 53 18.60 -3.05 -7.18
N LYS A 54 19.25 -4.06 -7.77
CA LYS A 54 18.69 -4.83 -8.89
C LYS A 54 17.35 -5.49 -8.53
N LEU A 55 17.22 -5.97 -7.30
CA LEU A 55 15.98 -6.56 -6.80
C LEU A 55 14.90 -5.50 -6.59
N LEU A 56 15.25 -4.31 -6.10
CA LEU A 56 14.30 -3.21 -5.90
C LEU A 56 13.75 -2.66 -7.22
N ILE A 57 14.59 -2.63 -8.26
CA ILE A 57 14.18 -2.30 -9.63
C ILE A 57 13.25 -3.39 -10.18
N LYS A 58 13.65 -4.67 -10.06
CA LYS A 58 12.79 -5.81 -10.49
C LYS A 58 11.43 -5.80 -9.77
N ARG A 59 11.41 -5.37 -8.50
CA ARG A 59 10.19 -5.21 -7.69
C ARG A 59 9.46 -3.89 -7.92
N GLY A 60 9.82 -3.10 -8.92
CA GLY A 60 9.12 -1.88 -9.30
C GLY A 60 9.05 -0.83 -8.19
N LEU A 61 9.97 -0.86 -7.23
CA LEU A 61 10.03 0.12 -6.12
C LEU A 61 10.91 1.31 -6.50
N ILE A 62 11.91 1.05 -7.35
CA ILE A 62 12.82 2.03 -7.89
C ILE A 62 12.73 1.96 -9.41
N THR A 63 12.67 3.12 -10.04
CA THR A 63 12.90 3.28 -11.48
C THR A 63 14.28 3.89 -11.70
N VAL A 64 14.87 3.55 -12.84
CA VAL A 64 16.13 4.12 -13.30
C VAL A 64 15.89 4.75 -14.66
N ASP A 65 16.21 6.02 -14.78
CA ASP A 65 16.19 6.77 -16.04
C ASP A 65 17.58 7.40 -16.27
N GLY A 66 18.29 6.87 -17.26
CA GLY A 66 19.72 7.14 -17.44
C GLY A 66 20.52 6.78 -16.19
N SER A 67 21.15 7.77 -15.57
CA SER A 67 21.89 7.64 -14.30
C SER A 67 21.06 7.96 -13.06
N THR A 68 19.79 8.34 -13.22
CA THR A 68 18.93 8.80 -12.12
C THR A 68 18.08 7.65 -11.59
N CYS A 69 18.20 7.36 -10.30
CA CYS A 69 17.33 6.43 -9.57
C CYS A 69 16.27 7.22 -8.80
N ALA A 70 15.00 6.85 -8.94
CA ALA A 70 13.88 7.46 -8.21
C ALA A 70 12.95 6.38 -7.63
N LEU A 71 12.23 6.72 -6.56
CA LEU A 71 11.16 5.83 -6.07
C LEU A 71 9.93 5.95 -6.98
N THR A 72 9.30 4.81 -7.23
CA THR A 72 7.93 4.79 -7.74
C THR A 72 6.94 5.19 -6.65
N ASP A 73 5.70 5.53 -7.02
CA ASP A 73 4.63 5.75 -6.03
C ASP A 73 4.44 4.53 -5.12
N TYR A 74 4.46 3.34 -5.72
CA TYR A 74 4.44 2.08 -4.97
C TYR A 74 5.63 1.99 -3.99
N GLY A 75 6.84 2.31 -4.43
CA GLY A 75 8.04 2.39 -3.59
C GLY A 75 7.88 3.35 -2.41
N ARG A 76 7.31 4.55 -2.64
CA ARG A 76 7.01 5.54 -1.59
C ARG A 76 6.05 4.96 -0.55
N TYR A 77 4.99 4.28 -0.98
CA TYR A 77 4.03 3.66 -0.07
C TYR A 77 4.65 2.54 0.75
N VAL A 78 5.49 1.69 0.15
CA VAL A 78 6.15 0.61 0.90
C VAL A 78 7.15 1.16 1.93
N VAL A 79 7.85 2.27 1.63
CA VAL A 79 8.68 2.96 2.63
C VAL A 79 7.85 3.43 3.82
N VAL A 80 6.68 4.04 3.56
CA VAL A 80 5.77 4.48 4.63
C VAL A 80 5.21 3.30 5.43
N ALA A 81 4.87 2.18 4.77
CA ALA A 81 4.45 0.95 5.42
C ALA A 81 5.54 0.43 6.39
N GLY A 82 6.80 0.46 5.94
CA GLY A 82 7.97 0.13 6.74
C GLY A 82 8.13 1.05 7.97
N LYS A 83 7.94 2.36 7.83
CA LYS A 83 7.96 3.32 8.96
C LYS A 83 6.90 3.01 10.02
N PHE A 84 5.74 2.51 9.60
CA PHE A 84 4.69 2.06 10.51
C PHE A 84 4.88 0.60 10.99
N GLY A 85 5.85 -0.13 10.45
CA GLY A 85 6.05 -1.55 10.76
C GLY A 85 4.85 -2.43 10.39
N ILE A 86 4.09 -2.06 9.36
CA ILE A 86 2.94 -2.80 8.85
C ILE A 86 3.16 -3.20 7.40
N PRO A 87 2.56 -4.30 6.91
CA PRO A 87 2.54 -4.62 5.50
C PRO A 87 1.82 -3.56 4.66
N PHE A 88 2.17 -3.48 3.37
CA PHE A 88 1.55 -2.56 2.43
C PHE A 88 0.02 -2.70 2.40
N LEU A 89 -0.50 -3.93 2.40
CA LEU A 89 -1.95 -4.16 2.40
C LEU A 89 -2.63 -3.55 3.65
N SER A 90 -1.96 -3.56 4.79
CA SER A 90 -2.45 -2.94 6.03
C SER A 90 -2.29 -1.42 6.00
N LEU A 91 -1.30 -0.91 5.27
CA LEU A 91 -1.19 0.53 4.99
C LEU A 91 -2.36 1.02 4.15
N CYS A 92 -2.81 0.27 3.13
CA CYS A 92 -4.00 0.61 2.34
C CYS A 92 -5.25 0.68 3.23
N ALA A 93 -5.43 -0.29 4.14
CA ALA A 93 -6.53 -0.22 5.11
C ALA A 93 -6.41 1.00 6.03
N LEU A 94 -5.20 1.29 6.52
CA LEU A 94 -4.94 2.43 7.39
C LEU A 94 -5.21 3.76 6.68
N SER A 95 -4.85 3.90 5.40
CA SER A 95 -5.07 5.13 4.63
C SER A 95 -6.56 5.39 4.43
N GLU A 96 -7.38 4.37 4.14
CA GLU A 96 -8.84 4.55 4.07
C GLU A 96 -9.42 5.02 5.41
N ILE A 97 -9.05 4.39 6.54
CA ILE A 97 -9.52 4.80 7.88
C ILE A 97 -9.07 6.23 8.19
N TYR A 98 -7.81 6.55 7.88
CA TYR A 98 -7.23 7.86 8.13
C TYR A 98 -7.94 8.96 7.35
N VAL A 99 -8.16 8.78 6.05
CA VAL A 99 -8.85 9.77 5.20
C VAL A 99 -10.30 9.94 5.65
N MET A 100 -11.00 8.83 5.94
CA MET A 100 -12.35 8.90 6.50
C MET A 100 -12.38 9.71 7.79
N GLN A 101 -11.47 9.47 8.74
CA GLN A 101 -11.41 10.20 10.00
C GLN A 101 -11.03 11.67 9.82
N SER A 102 -10.09 11.97 8.91
CA SER A 102 -9.54 13.31 8.66
C SER A 102 -10.51 14.26 7.96
N ASN A 103 -11.52 13.72 7.26
CA ASN A 103 -12.52 14.53 6.58
C ASN A 103 -13.61 15.08 7.54
N PHE A 104 -13.58 14.73 8.83
CA PHE A 104 -14.51 15.26 9.82
C PHE A 104 -13.91 16.46 10.57
N PRO A 105 -14.71 17.50 10.89
CA PRO A 105 -14.24 18.67 11.64
C PRO A 105 -13.64 18.34 13.01
N ASN A 106 -14.14 17.28 13.66
CA ASN A 106 -13.67 16.78 14.95
C ASN A 106 -13.20 15.32 14.85
N PRO A 107 -11.96 15.06 14.38
CA PRO A 107 -11.44 13.71 14.17
C PRO A 107 -11.20 12.92 15.48
N LYS A 108 -11.42 13.52 16.66
CA LYS A 108 -11.19 12.88 17.97
C LYS A 108 -12.35 12.02 18.47
N ASN A 109 -13.58 12.26 17.99
CA ASN A 109 -14.81 11.71 18.61
C ASN A 109 -15.57 10.71 17.70
N GLY A 110 -15.06 10.45 16.50
CA GLY A 110 -15.72 9.59 15.52
C GLY A 110 -15.35 8.11 15.66
N SER A 111 -16.31 7.26 15.31
CA SER A 111 -16.06 5.85 15.00
C SER A 111 -16.55 5.58 13.59
N TYR A 112 -15.63 5.12 12.76
CA TYR A 112 -15.84 5.00 11.33
C TYR A 112 -16.17 3.55 11.00
N PRO A 113 -16.99 3.30 9.97
CA PRO A 113 -17.15 1.95 9.48
C PRO A 113 -15.76 1.35 9.21
N ILE A 114 -15.61 0.05 9.50
CA ILE A 114 -14.48 -0.70 8.94
C ILE A 114 -14.51 -0.42 7.44
N PRO A 115 -13.40 0.07 6.85
CA PRO A 115 -13.41 0.45 5.46
C PRO A 115 -13.95 -0.69 4.59
N ARG A 116 -14.62 -0.34 3.50
CA ARG A 116 -15.01 -1.29 2.45
C ARG A 116 -13.81 -2.01 1.82
N PHE A 117 -12.59 -1.74 2.27
CA PHE A 117 -11.42 -2.61 2.18
C PHE A 117 -11.71 -4.13 2.19
N LEU A 118 -12.70 -4.60 2.98
CA LEU A 118 -13.07 -6.03 2.99
C LEU A 118 -13.89 -6.49 1.77
N GLU A 119 -14.63 -5.57 1.13
CA GLU A 119 -15.51 -5.82 0.00
C GLU A 119 -14.75 -5.65 -1.32
N LYS A 120 -13.88 -4.63 -1.43
CA LYS A 120 -13.14 -4.28 -2.66
C LYS A 120 -12.08 -5.29 -3.12
N LEU A 121 -11.76 -6.28 -2.29
CA LEU A 121 -10.66 -7.22 -2.55
C LEU A 121 -11.05 -8.66 -2.21
N ASP A 122 -12.34 -8.94 -2.01
CA ASP A 122 -12.81 -10.29 -1.69
C ASP A 122 -12.62 -11.28 -2.86
N ALA A 123 -12.65 -10.77 -4.09
CA ALA A 123 -12.30 -11.49 -5.32
C ALA A 123 -10.82 -11.89 -5.40
N VAL A 124 -9.97 -11.27 -4.58
CA VAL A 124 -8.50 -11.41 -4.63
C VAL A 124 -7.95 -12.11 -3.40
N TYR A 125 -8.54 -11.85 -2.23
CA TYR A 125 -8.01 -12.27 -0.95
C TYR A 125 -9.09 -12.92 -0.09
N SER A 126 -8.70 -13.96 0.64
CA SER A 126 -9.59 -14.54 1.64
C SER A 126 -9.99 -13.51 2.70
N GLN A 127 -11.25 -13.59 3.15
CA GLN A 127 -11.78 -12.72 4.21
C GLN A 127 -10.91 -12.75 5.48
N ALA A 128 -10.26 -13.88 5.78
CA ALA A 128 -9.30 -13.99 6.88
C ALA A 128 -8.07 -13.08 6.68
N ARG A 129 -7.49 -13.05 5.48
CA ARG A 129 -6.33 -12.20 5.13
C ARG A 129 -6.70 -10.71 5.15
N LEU A 130 -7.86 -10.36 4.62
CA LEU A 130 -8.37 -8.98 4.65
C LEU A 130 -8.64 -8.51 6.08
N ARG A 131 -9.23 -9.35 6.95
CA ARG A 131 -9.40 -9.05 8.38
C ARG A 131 -8.06 -8.89 9.11
N MET A 132 -7.08 -9.74 8.78
CA MET A 132 -5.74 -9.66 9.34
C MET A 132 -5.09 -8.31 9.04
N ALA A 133 -5.15 -7.85 7.79
CA ALA A 133 -4.58 -6.59 7.34
C ALA A 133 -5.32 -5.37 7.92
N SER A 134 -6.65 -5.34 7.83
CA SER A 134 -7.47 -4.17 8.20
C SER A 134 -7.66 -3.96 9.69
N THR A 135 -7.54 -5.00 10.51
CA THR A 135 -7.85 -4.88 11.94
C THR A 135 -6.81 -5.50 12.84
N VAL A 136 -6.40 -6.76 12.62
CA VAL A 136 -5.53 -7.47 13.57
C VAL A 136 -4.15 -6.82 13.65
N GLN A 137 -3.51 -6.59 12.50
CA GLN A 137 -2.17 -6.00 12.46
C GLN A 137 -2.16 -4.54 12.90
N LEU A 138 -3.15 -3.75 12.45
CA LEU A 138 -3.27 -2.35 12.83
C LEU A 138 -3.53 -2.18 14.34
N ARG A 139 -4.35 -3.05 14.94
CA ARG A 139 -4.59 -3.07 16.39
C ARG A 139 -3.35 -3.49 17.16
N LYS A 140 -2.65 -4.53 16.71
CA LYS A 140 -1.41 -5.01 17.35
C LYS A 140 -0.34 -3.92 17.41
N ARG A 141 -0.33 -3.00 16.43
CA ARG A 141 0.57 -1.83 16.38
C ARG A 141 -0.01 -0.56 17.01
N GLY A 142 -1.22 -0.63 17.58
CA GLY A 142 -1.87 0.51 18.24
C GLY A 142 -2.30 1.63 17.29
N TYR A 143 -2.48 1.35 15.99
CA TYR A 143 -2.95 2.34 15.01
C TYR A 143 -4.46 2.48 14.98
N VAL A 144 -5.19 1.42 15.28
CA VAL A 144 -6.65 1.44 15.31
C VAL A 144 -7.19 0.75 16.55
N CYS A 145 -8.34 1.22 17.01
CA CYS A 145 -9.13 0.59 18.05
C CYS A 145 -10.49 0.15 17.47
N ARG A 146 -10.99 -0.97 17.96
CA ARG A 146 -12.32 -1.46 17.59
C ARG A 146 -13.35 -0.85 18.53
N LYS A 147 -14.38 -0.21 17.98
CA LYS A 147 -15.56 0.23 18.76
C LYS A 147 -16.70 -0.78 18.69
N SER A 148 -16.88 -1.44 17.56
CA SER A 148 -17.87 -2.52 17.40
C SER A 148 -17.44 -3.53 16.35
N SER A 149 -18.28 -4.54 16.09
CA SER A 149 -17.98 -5.54 15.07
C SER A 149 -17.72 -4.93 13.69
N LYS A 150 -18.36 -3.79 13.39
CA LYS A 150 -18.35 -3.08 12.11
C LYS A 150 -17.68 -1.70 12.15
N LYS A 151 -17.16 -1.25 13.30
CA LYS A 151 -16.62 0.12 13.46
C LYS A 151 -15.23 0.15 14.11
N VAL A 152 -14.35 0.98 13.56
CA VAL A 152 -12.98 1.23 14.02
C VAL A 152 -12.71 2.74 14.08
N TYR A 153 -11.67 3.12 14.81
CA TYR A 153 -11.18 4.50 14.85
C TYR A 153 -9.68 4.52 15.10
N ILE A 154 -9.00 5.59 14.69
CA ILE A 154 -7.60 5.84 15.02
C ILE A 154 -7.57 6.65 16.33
N PRO A 155 -6.96 6.13 17.42
CA PRO A 155 -6.78 6.89 18.66
C PRO A 155 -6.01 8.18 18.41
N HIS A 156 -6.28 9.23 19.20
CA HIS A 156 -5.68 10.55 18.98
C HIS A 156 -4.14 10.52 18.93
N SER A 157 -3.50 9.76 19.83
CA SER A 157 -2.04 9.61 19.85
C SER A 157 -1.49 8.94 18.58
N ALA A 158 -2.20 7.94 18.03
CA ALA A 158 -1.85 7.33 16.76
C ALA A 158 -2.10 8.28 15.59
N TYR A 159 -3.20 9.03 15.62
CA TYR A 159 -3.56 10.01 14.58
C TYR A 159 -2.46 11.06 14.39
N LEU A 160 -1.92 11.62 15.48
CA LEU A 160 -0.84 12.61 15.42
C LEU A 160 0.43 12.04 14.75
N ARG A 161 0.76 10.77 15.00
CA ARG A 161 1.89 10.09 14.34
C ARG A 161 1.62 9.85 12.86
N ILE A 162 0.42 9.40 12.52
CA ILE A 162 0.02 9.08 11.15
C ILE A 162 -0.07 10.36 10.30
N LYS A 163 -0.57 11.47 10.86
CA LYS A 163 -0.73 12.77 10.19
C LYS A 163 0.58 13.34 9.62
N GLN A 164 1.73 12.94 10.15
CA GLN A 164 3.05 13.30 9.59
C GLN A 164 3.24 12.81 8.14
N HIS A 165 2.40 11.89 7.68
CA HIS A 165 2.40 11.31 6.33
C HIS A 165 1.10 11.62 5.55
N ASP A 166 0.37 12.69 5.90
CA ASP A 166 -0.95 13.03 5.34
C ASP A 166 -1.01 12.96 3.80
N LEU A 167 -0.11 13.67 3.11
CA LEU A 167 -0.07 13.71 1.65
C LEU A 167 0.02 12.30 1.04
N ILE A 168 0.96 11.50 1.53
CA ILE A 168 1.20 10.14 1.00
C ILE A 168 0.02 9.22 1.29
N LEU A 169 -0.62 9.35 2.45
CA LEU A 169 -1.79 8.54 2.81
C LEU A 169 -3.01 8.91 1.97
N ARG A 170 -3.21 10.19 1.64
CA ARG A 170 -4.27 10.64 0.73
C ARG A 170 -4.02 10.17 -0.70
N GLU A 171 -2.78 10.31 -1.19
CA GLU A 171 -2.37 9.77 -2.49
C GLU A 171 -2.61 8.26 -2.57
N LEU A 172 -2.18 7.51 -1.55
CA LEU A 172 -2.39 6.07 -1.47
C LEU A 172 -3.87 5.70 -1.46
N GLN A 173 -4.68 6.41 -0.68
CA GLN A 173 -6.12 6.13 -0.62
C GLN A 173 -6.78 6.32 -1.98
N LYS A 174 -6.45 7.41 -2.68
CA LYS A 174 -6.95 7.66 -4.04
C LYS A 174 -6.50 6.56 -5.01
N TRP A 175 -5.20 6.29 -5.06
CA TRP A 175 -4.62 5.24 -5.91
C TRP A 175 -5.25 3.87 -5.64
N PHE A 176 -5.47 3.53 -4.37
CA PHE A 176 -6.07 2.27 -3.97
C PHE A 176 -7.53 2.14 -4.43
N VAL A 177 -8.34 3.19 -4.26
CA VAL A 177 -9.73 3.21 -4.73
C VAL A 177 -9.79 3.00 -6.25
N GLU A 178 -9.03 3.79 -6.99
CA GLU A 178 -8.98 3.70 -8.47
C GLU A 178 -8.52 2.31 -8.94
N THR A 179 -7.57 1.69 -8.23
CA THR A 179 -7.09 0.35 -8.59
C THR A 179 -8.14 -0.73 -8.27
N CYS A 180 -8.88 -0.61 -7.17
CA CYS A 180 -9.97 -1.55 -6.85
C CYS A 180 -11.11 -1.47 -7.87
N GLU A 181 -11.50 -0.27 -8.29
CA GLU A 181 -12.52 -0.08 -9.32
C GLU A 181 -12.13 -0.77 -10.64
N LYS A 182 -10.85 -0.66 -11.05
CA LYS A 182 -10.33 -1.40 -12.20
C LYS A 182 -10.38 -2.91 -12.00
N ILE A 183 -10.09 -3.42 -10.80
CA ILE A 183 -10.19 -4.86 -10.51
C ILE A 183 -11.63 -5.33 -10.64
N ASP A 184 -12.59 -4.60 -10.08
CA ASP A 184 -14.02 -4.93 -10.16
C ASP A 184 -14.50 -4.95 -11.62
N GLU A 185 -14.11 -3.96 -12.42
CA GLU A 185 -14.41 -3.90 -13.86
C GLU A 185 -13.84 -5.11 -14.61
N LEU A 186 -12.61 -5.52 -14.30
CA LEU A 186 -11.97 -6.67 -14.93
C LEU A 186 -12.63 -7.99 -14.55
N VAL A 187 -12.93 -8.21 -13.27
CA VAL A 187 -13.61 -9.41 -12.78
C VAL A 187 -15.01 -9.52 -13.39
N ASN A 188 -15.72 -8.40 -13.55
CA ASN A 188 -17.02 -8.37 -14.22
C ASN A 188 -16.93 -8.69 -15.73
N CYS A 189 -15.81 -8.35 -16.38
CA CYS A 189 -15.60 -8.64 -17.80
C CYS A 189 -15.12 -10.08 -18.06
N ASP A 190 -14.27 -10.62 -17.19
CA ASP A 190 -13.78 -12.01 -17.23
C ASP A 190 -13.57 -12.51 -15.79
N PRO A 191 -14.49 -13.32 -15.26
CA PRO A 191 -14.37 -13.87 -13.90
C PRO A 191 -13.10 -14.69 -13.66
N ASN A 192 -12.44 -15.18 -14.72
CA ASN A 192 -11.18 -15.93 -14.63
C ASN A 192 -9.94 -15.04 -14.80
N ILE A 193 -10.11 -13.72 -15.02
CA ILE A 193 -8.99 -12.81 -15.29
C ILE A 193 -7.99 -12.78 -14.16
N MET A 194 -8.44 -12.92 -12.91
CA MET A 194 -7.57 -12.96 -11.75
C MET A 194 -6.67 -14.20 -11.76
N ALA A 195 -7.23 -15.38 -12.08
CA ALA A 195 -6.45 -16.60 -12.25
C ALA A 195 -5.50 -16.54 -13.46
N ASN A 196 -5.86 -15.76 -14.50
CA ASN A 196 -5.00 -15.53 -15.67
C ASN A 196 -3.88 -14.51 -15.38
N ILE A 197 -4.14 -13.49 -14.56
CA ILE A 197 -3.12 -12.55 -14.05
C ILE A 197 -2.12 -13.33 -13.19
N GLU A 198 -2.58 -14.24 -12.33
CA GLU A 198 -1.71 -15.12 -11.55
C GLU A 198 -0.79 -16.00 -12.42
N LYS A 199 -1.26 -16.45 -13.59
CA LYS A 199 -0.49 -17.29 -14.53
C LYS A 199 0.51 -16.52 -15.39
N ASN A 200 0.22 -15.26 -15.74
CA ASN A 200 1.06 -14.45 -16.63
C ASN A 200 2.18 -13.66 -15.91
N ILE A 201 2.22 -13.73 -14.58
CA ILE A 201 3.20 -13.01 -13.74
C ILE A 201 4.37 -13.93 -13.29
N ILE A 202 4.38 -15.20 -13.70
CA ILE A 202 5.44 -16.19 -13.41
C ILE A 202 6.55 -16.15 -14.47
#